data_AF-A0A0K3BCA9-F1
#
_entry.id   AF-A0A0K3BCA9-F1
#
_cell.length_a   1.000
_cell.length_b   1.000
_cell.length_c   1.000
_cell.angle_alpha   90.00
_cell.angle_beta   90.00
_cell.angle_gamma   90.00
#
_symmetry.space_group_name_H-M   'P 1'
#
loop_
_entity.id
_entity.type
_entity.pdbx_description
1 polymer ?
#
loop_
_entity_poly.entity_id
_entity_poly.type
_entity_poly.pdbx_seq_one_letter_code
_entity_poly.pdbx_strand_id
1 'polypeptide(L)'
;MTTESKTAAWALGLVAAAAIFLTFFFEDGKPQSAVPGDLPGKSAVAADNQLRRLGFANIMYLSEIGGSATARPEWTVISVDGAGQTVGLDAWITVTVR
;
A
#
# COMPACT_ATOMS: atom_id res chain seq x y z
N MET A 1 -8.97 41.63 49.20
CA MET A 1 -8.37 40.57 48.35
C MET A 1 -9.45 40.12 47.40
N THR A 2 -9.52 40.75 46.23
CA THR A 2 -10.45 40.39 45.15
C THR A 2 -9.72 40.71 43.86
N THR A 3 -9.20 39.68 43.22
CA THR A 3 -8.50 39.76 41.94
C THR A 3 -9.53 39.48 40.87
N GLU A 4 -9.92 40.47 40.08
CA GLU A 4 -10.64 40.25 38.82
C GLU A 4 -9.76 40.72 37.67
N SER A 5 -9.20 39.70 36.99
CA SER A 5 -8.41 39.84 35.78
C SER A 5 -9.33 40.19 34.61
N LYS A 6 -9.20 41.42 34.11
CA LYS A 6 -9.48 41.70 32.70
C LYS A 6 -8.35 41.07 31.88
N THR A 7 -8.65 40.31 30.83
CA THR A 7 -8.18 40.57 29.46
C THR A 7 -8.70 39.48 28.49
N ALA A 8 -9.62 39.92 27.63
CA ALA A 8 -9.81 39.56 26.23
C ALA A 8 -9.51 38.13 25.75
N ALA A 9 -10.60 37.39 25.55
CA ALA A 9 -10.71 36.36 24.54
C ALA A 9 -10.69 36.98 23.14
N TRP A 10 -9.65 36.80 22.33
CA TRP A 10 -9.72 36.85 20.85
C TRP A 10 -8.61 36.02 20.21
N ALA A 11 -9.03 34.89 19.64
CA ALA A 11 -8.68 34.40 18.30
C ALA A 11 -7.20 34.35 17.88
N LEU A 12 -6.60 33.17 17.97
CA LEU A 12 -5.66 32.57 17.01
C LEU A 12 -5.69 31.06 17.31
N GLY A 13 -5.97 30.12 16.42
CA GLY A 13 -6.11 30.16 14.99
C GLY A 13 -5.80 28.74 14.49
N LEU A 14 -6.61 28.29 13.53
CA LEU A 14 -6.23 27.36 12.47
C LEU A 14 -6.25 25.84 12.76
N VAL A 15 -7.33 25.27 12.22
CA VAL A 15 -7.43 23.98 11.53
C VAL A 15 -7.60 22.74 12.40
N ALA A 16 -8.80 22.64 12.98
CA ALA A 16 -9.50 21.37 13.12
C ALA A 16 -9.95 20.89 11.72
N ALA A 17 -9.07 20.24 10.97
CA ALA A 17 -9.43 19.50 9.76
C ALA A 17 -8.40 18.38 9.48
N ALA A 18 -8.35 17.41 10.38
CA ALA A 18 -7.93 16.05 10.03
C ALA A 18 -8.81 15.05 10.79
N ALA A 19 -10.12 15.34 10.85
CA ALA A 19 -11.08 14.28 11.01
C ALA A 19 -11.20 13.59 9.65
N ILE A 20 -11.28 12.26 9.69
CA ILE A 20 -11.76 11.39 8.62
C ILE A 20 -10.68 11.01 7.61
N PHE A 21 -9.88 9.98 7.93
CA PHE A 21 -9.72 8.79 7.08
C PHE A 21 -9.15 7.60 7.90
N LEU A 22 -9.61 7.43 9.13
CA LEU A 22 -9.63 6.12 9.82
C LEU A 22 -10.88 5.35 9.37
N THR A 23 -11.16 5.28 8.07
CA THR A 23 -12.07 4.25 7.56
C THR A 23 -11.27 2.96 7.51
N PHE A 24 -11.20 2.31 8.66
CA PHE A 24 -11.08 0.87 8.70
C PHE A 24 -12.22 0.30 7.85
N PHE A 25 -11.91 0.02 6.58
CA PHE A 25 -12.72 -0.83 5.73
C PHE A 25 -12.59 -2.27 6.26
N PHE A 26 -13.31 -2.57 7.33
CA PHE A 26 -13.63 -3.95 7.69
C PHE A 26 -14.79 -4.38 6.77
N GLU A 27 -14.46 -4.57 5.50
CA GLU A 27 -15.33 -5.27 4.55
C GLU A 27 -15.09 -6.77 4.79
N ASP A 28 -16.07 -7.45 5.39
CA ASP A 28 -16.22 -8.90 5.55
C ASP A 28 -14.94 -9.78 5.60
N GLY A 29 -14.41 -9.99 6.82
CA GLY A 29 -13.88 -11.27 7.32
C GLY A 29 -12.66 -11.92 6.66
N LYS A 30 -12.14 -11.44 5.53
CA LYS A 30 -10.99 -12.02 4.83
C LYS A 30 -9.72 -11.18 5.02
N PRO A 31 -8.56 -11.81 5.21
CA PRO A 31 -7.32 -11.07 5.38
C PRO A 31 -6.97 -10.32 4.08
N GLN A 32 -6.62 -9.04 4.22
CA GLN A 32 -6.27 -8.14 3.12
C GLN A 32 -4.97 -7.40 3.41
N SER A 33 -4.28 -6.98 2.37
CA SER A 33 -3.03 -6.22 2.47
C SER A 33 -2.87 -5.25 1.30
N ALA A 34 -2.07 -4.20 1.51
CA ALA A 34 -1.77 -3.23 0.47
C ALA A 34 -0.67 -3.76 -0.45
N VAL A 35 -0.92 -3.75 -1.76
CA VAL A 35 0.12 -4.05 -2.76
C VAL A 35 1.06 -2.85 -2.87
N PRO A 36 2.37 -3.01 -2.66
CA PRO A 36 3.28 -1.87 -2.67
C PRO A 36 3.36 -1.23 -4.07
N GLY A 37 3.21 0.09 -4.11
CA GLY A 37 3.27 0.87 -5.36
C GLY A 37 4.69 1.11 -5.89
N ASP A 38 5.71 0.86 -5.06
CA ASP A 38 7.12 1.13 -5.34
C ASP A 38 7.87 -0.07 -5.95
N LEU A 39 7.17 -1.16 -6.29
CA LEU A 39 7.78 -2.38 -6.86
C LEU A 39 8.34 -2.21 -8.28
N PRO A 40 7.76 -1.41 -9.19
CA PRO A 40 8.36 -1.16 -10.50
C PRO A 40 9.80 -0.65 -10.40
N GLY A 41 10.71 -1.24 -11.17
CA GLY A 41 12.14 -0.95 -11.16
C GLY A 41 12.96 -1.74 -10.13
N LYS A 42 12.33 -2.53 -9.24
CA LYS A 42 13.04 -3.46 -8.34
C LYS A 42 13.32 -4.80 -9.03
N SER A 43 14.25 -5.57 -8.46
CA SER A 43 14.46 -6.95 -8.91
C SER A 43 13.23 -7.81 -8.60
N ALA A 44 12.94 -8.78 -9.48
CA ALA A 44 11.79 -9.67 -9.33
C ALA A 44 11.84 -10.47 -8.02
N VAL A 45 13.05 -10.85 -7.57
CA VAL A 45 13.25 -11.55 -6.28
C VAL A 45 12.99 -10.64 -5.09
N ALA A 46 13.37 -9.36 -5.15
CA ALA A 46 13.07 -8.41 -4.08
C ALA A 46 11.55 -8.18 -3.97
N ALA A 47 10.88 -8.05 -5.11
CA ALA A 47 9.43 -7.91 -5.18
C ALA A 47 8.70 -9.17 -4.68
N ASP A 48 9.13 -10.37 -5.07
CA ASP A 48 8.57 -11.64 -4.56
C ASP A 48 8.67 -11.70 -3.04
N ASN A 49 9.86 -11.48 -2.49
CA ASN A 49 10.09 -11.50 -1.05
C ASN A 49 9.24 -10.45 -0.31
N GLN A 50 9.03 -9.28 -0.90
CA GLN A 50 8.18 -8.25 -0.31
C GLN A 50 6.70 -8.68 -0.32
N LEU A 51 6.18 -9.18 -1.44
CA LEU A 51 4.80 -9.66 -1.56
C LEU A 51 4.53 -10.87 -0.64
N ARG A 52 5.46 -11.83 -0.57
CA ARG A 52 5.39 -12.98 0.34
C ARG A 52 5.35 -12.57 1.81
N ARG A 53 6.16 -11.57 2.20
CA ARG A 53 6.16 -11.02 3.57
C ARG A 53 4.84 -10.33 3.93
N LEU A 54 4.13 -9.79 2.94
CA LEU A 54 2.82 -9.20 3.11
C LEU A 54 1.68 -10.24 3.15
N GLY A 55 1.99 -11.52 2.91
CA GLY A 55 1.05 -12.63 2.98
C GLY A 55 0.43 -13.03 1.64
N PHE A 56 0.82 -12.40 0.52
CA PHE A 56 0.34 -12.81 -0.80
C PHE A 56 0.93 -14.16 -1.19
N ALA A 57 0.06 -15.14 -1.41
CA ALA A 57 0.45 -16.50 -1.80
C ALA A 57 0.35 -16.72 -3.32
N ASN A 58 -0.63 -16.09 -3.95
CA ASN A 58 -1.00 -16.27 -5.35
C ASN A 58 -0.30 -15.20 -6.21
N ILE A 59 0.96 -15.46 -6.58
CA ILE A 59 1.76 -14.52 -7.36
C ILE A 59 2.10 -15.17 -8.70
N MET A 60 1.75 -14.49 -9.79
CA MET A 60 2.04 -14.91 -11.16
C MET A 60 3.01 -13.92 -11.79
N TYR A 61 4.09 -14.44 -12.36
CA TYR A 61 5.06 -13.64 -13.10
C TYR A 61 4.81 -13.79 -14.59
N LEU A 62 4.78 -12.66 -15.29
CA LEU A 62 4.68 -12.58 -16.75
C LEU A 62 5.92 -11.90 -17.31
N SER A 63 6.48 -12.44 -18.37
CA SER A 63 7.48 -11.74 -19.17
C SER A 63 6.81 -10.62 -19.97
N GLU A 64 7.54 -9.54 -20.25
CA GLU A 64 7.13 -8.44 -21.14
C GLU A 64 6.60 -8.92 -22.51
N ILE A 65 7.05 -10.09 -23.00
CA ILE A 65 6.59 -10.70 -24.25
C ILE A 65 5.34 -11.59 -24.10
N GLY A 66 4.68 -11.62 -22.94
CA GLY A 66 3.39 -12.27 -22.73
C GLY A 66 3.42 -13.75 -22.31
N GLY A 67 4.58 -14.27 -21.91
CA GLY A 67 4.73 -15.65 -21.41
C GLY A 67 4.78 -15.73 -19.88
N SER A 68 4.41 -16.88 -19.30
CA SER A 68 4.66 -17.12 -17.87
C SER A 68 6.16 -17.12 -17.58
N ALA A 69 6.56 -16.37 -16.56
CA ALA A 69 7.94 -16.28 -16.10
C ALA A 69 8.06 -16.85 -14.68
N THR A 70 9.29 -16.97 -14.22
CA THR A 70 9.61 -17.26 -12.82
C THR A 70 10.41 -16.07 -12.29
N ALA A 71 10.20 -15.69 -11.03
CA ALA A 71 11.02 -14.67 -10.40
C ALA A 71 12.49 -15.12 -10.37
N ARG A 72 13.39 -14.35 -11.01
CA ARG A 72 14.83 -14.56 -10.90
C ARG A 72 15.56 -13.25 -10.63
N PRO A 73 16.76 -13.28 -10.02
CA PRO A 73 17.46 -12.07 -9.58
C PRO A 73 17.77 -11.08 -10.71
N GLU A 74 17.99 -11.59 -11.93
CA GLU A 74 18.33 -10.80 -13.12
C GLU A 74 17.14 -10.04 -13.73
N TRP A 75 15.91 -10.41 -13.34
CA TRP A 75 14.70 -9.80 -13.89
C TRP A 75 14.32 -8.55 -13.11
N THR A 76 13.81 -7.55 -13.82
CA THR A 76 13.32 -6.30 -13.27
C THR A 76 11.81 -6.22 -13.40
N VAL A 77 11.13 -5.80 -12.33
CA VAL A 77 9.69 -5.56 -12.35
C VAL A 77 9.37 -4.33 -13.20
N ILE A 78 8.47 -4.49 -14.17
CA ILE A 78 7.93 -3.41 -14.99
C ILE A 78 6.65 -2.87 -14.36
N SER A 79 5.74 -3.77 -13.98
CA SER A 79 4.43 -3.42 -13.45
C SER A 79 3.93 -4.50 -12.50
N VAL A 80 3.05 -4.10 -11.59
CA VAL A 80 2.35 -4.99 -10.67
C VAL A 80 0.88 -4.62 -10.72
N ASP A 81 0.03 -5.61 -10.93
CA ASP A 81 -1.42 -5.40 -10.90
C ASP A 81 -1.88 -5.05 -9.48
N GLY A 82 -2.80 -4.10 -9.37
CA GLY A 82 -3.26 -3.58 -8.08
C GLY A 82 -2.23 -2.78 -7.28
N ALA A 83 -1.10 -2.36 -7.87
CA ALA A 83 -0.10 -1.53 -7.20
C ALA A 83 -0.73 -0.29 -6.53
N GLY A 84 -0.50 -0.12 -5.23
CA GLY A 84 -1.07 0.96 -4.42
C GLY A 84 -2.52 0.73 -3.97
N GLN A 85 -3.13 -0.41 -4.32
CA GLN A 85 -4.47 -0.80 -3.87
C GLN A 85 -4.38 -1.79 -2.71
N THR A 86 -5.43 -1.81 -1.87
CA THR A 86 -5.65 -2.87 -0.88
C THR A 86 -6.45 -3.99 -1.53
N VAL A 87 -5.93 -5.21 -1.48
CA VAL A 87 -6.58 -6.39 -2.05
C VAL A 87 -6.55 -7.55 -1.05
N GLY A 88 -7.43 -8.54 -1.24
CA GLY A 88 -7.44 -9.77 -0.43
C GLY A 88 -6.14 -10.56 -0.60
N LEU A 89 -5.67 -11.23 0.46
CA LEU A 89 -4.47 -12.08 0.37
C LEU A 89 -4.66 -13.32 -0.51
N ASP A 90 -5.90 -13.67 -0.81
CA ASP A 90 -6.29 -14.70 -1.79
C ASP A 90 -6.31 -14.19 -3.24
N ALA A 91 -6.15 -12.88 -3.46
CA ALA A 91 -6.11 -12.30 -4.80
C ALA A 91 -4.86 -12.76 -5.57
N TRP A 92 -5.01 -12.89 -6.89
CA TRP A 92 -3.90 -13.13 -7.80
C TRP A 92 -3.15 -11.83 -8.06
N ILE A 93 -1.88 -11.78 -7.66
CA ILE A 93 -0.98 -10.67 -7.96
C ILE A 93 -0.19 -11.00 -9.21
N THR A 94 -0.44 -10.25 -10.28
CA THR A 94 0.30 -10.38 -11.53
C THR A 94 1.46 -9.40 -11.56
N VAL A 95 2.68 -9.89 -11.79
CA VAL A 95 3.90 -9.10 -11.85
C VAL A 95 4.52 -9.25 -13.24
N THR A 96 4.61 -8.16 -13.98
CA THR A 96 5.28 -8.14 -15.29
C THR A 96 6.76 -7.87 -15.08
N VAL A 97 7.61 -8.66 -15.73
CA VAL A 97 9.07 -8.59 -15.62
C VAL A 97 9.76 -8.59 -16.98
N ARG A 98 10.96 -8.01 -17.03
CA ARG A 98 11.88 -8.08 -18.18
C ARG A 98 13.32 -8.34 -17.75
#